data_AF-A0A931VJ40-F1
#
_entry.id   AF-A0A931VJ40-F1
#
_cell.length_a   1.000
_cell.length_b   1.000
_cell.length_c   1.000
_cell.angle_alpha   90.00
_cell.angle_beta   90.00
_cell.angle_gamma   90.00
#
_symmetry.space_group_name_H-M   'P 1'
#
loop_
_entity.id
_entity.type
_entity.pdbx_description
1 polymer ?
#
loop_
_entity_poly.entity_id
_entity_poly.type
_entity_poly.pdbx_seq_one_letter_code
_entity_poly.pdbx_strand_id
1 'polypeptide(L)'
;MLNLLLKYKRIVKYLMAGGLAALVDLSLLYILTDILGIWYLISASLAFIWSFFVSFFLQKFWTFSDRDQQKMYRQMAGYLSVALANLALNTALMYWLVDG
;
A
#
# COMPACT_ATOMS: atom_id res chain seq x y z
N MET A 1 0.49 17.15 24.62
CA MET A 1 -0.03 17.95 23.48
C MET A 1 0.76 17.74 22.18
N LEU A 2 2.10 17.81 22.20
CA LEU A 2 2.96 17.74 21.00
C LEU A 2 2.84 16.43 20.19
N ASN A 3 2.71 15.27 20.86
CA ASN A 3 2.60 13.97 20.19
C ASN A 3 1.32 13.80 19.36
N LEU A 4 0.22 14.49 19.72
CA LEU A 4 -1.04 14.47 18.96
C LEU A 4 -0.92 15.25 17.64
N LEU A 5 -0.23 16.40 17.67
CA LEU A 5 0.00 17.23 16.47
C LEU A 5 0.91 16.51 15.45
N LEU A 6 1.92 15.77 15.92
CA LEU A 6 2.79 14.97 15.05
C LEU A 6 2.04 13.78 14.42
N LYS A 7 1.14 13.14 15.16
CA LYS A 7 0.32 12.03 14.66
C LYS A 7 -0.63 12.48 13.55
N TYR A 8 -1.27 13.64 13.70
CA TYR A 8 -2.17 14.21 12.69
C TYR A 8 -1.44 14.59 11.41
N LYS A 9 -0.24 15.22 11.52
CA LYS A 9 0.61 15.53 10.36
C LYS A 9 1.01 14.28 9.54
N ARG A 10 1.31 13.15 10.20
CA ARG A 10 1.65 11.89 9.50
C ARG A 10 0.46 11.31 8.74
N ILE A 11 -0.75 11.34 9.32
CA ILE A 11 -1.98 10.86 8.68
C ILE A 11 -2.31 11.69 7.42
N VAL A 12 -2.20 13.02 7.51
CA VAL A 12 -2.44 13.90 6.35
C VAL A 12 -1.44 13.62 5.23
N LYS A 13 -0.14 13.47 5.55
CA LYS A 13 0.87 13.12 4.54
C LYS A 13 0.63 11.75 3.91
N TYR A 14 0.18 10.76 4.69
CA TYR A 14 -0.18 9.44 4.19
C TYR A 14 -1.36 9.51 3.21
N LEU A 15 -2.42 10.24 3.57
CA LEU A 15 -3.57 10.49 2.69
C LEU A 15 -3.16 11.23 1.41
N MET A 16 -2.28 12.23 1.51
CA MET A 16 -1.76 12.95 0.33
C MET A 16 -0.90 12.05 -0.57
N ALA A 17 -0.04 11.21 0.01
CA ALA A 17 0.78 10.26 -0.74
C ALA A 17 -0.08 9.19 -1.44
N GLY A 18 -1.10 8.66 -0.75
CA GLY A 18 -2.08 7.75 -1.34
C GLY A 18 -2.89 8.41 -2.45
N GLY A 19 -3.34 9.66 -2.25
CA GLY A 19 -4.03 10.45 -3.28
C GLY A 19 -3.16 10.72 -4.51
N LEU A 20 -1.88 11.05 -4.33
CA LEU A 20 -0.92 11.21 -5.42
C LEU A 20 -0.67 9.91 -6.18
N ALA A 21 -0.57 8.78 -5.47
CA ALA A 21 -0.46 7.48 -6.11
C ALA A 21 -1.70 7.13 -6.95
N ALA A 22 -2.89 7.36 -6.41
CA ALA A 22 -4.15 7.15 -7.15
C ALA A 22 -4.24 8.05 -8.39
N LEU A 23 -3.80 9.31 -8.29
CA LEU A 23 -3.72 10.20 -9.44
C LEU A 23 -2.76 9.66 -10.50
N VAL A 24 -1.57 9.19 -10.11
CA VAL A 24 -0.59 8.60 -11.02
C VAL A 24 -1.12 7.34 -11.67
N ASP A 25 -1.83 6.49 -10.92
CA ASP A 25 -2.48 5.28 -11.44
C ASP A 25 -3.48 5.61 -12.54
N LEU A 26 -4.43 6.50 -12.25
CA LEU A 26 -5.44 6.92 -13.22
C LEU A 26 -4.82 7.60 -14.45
N SER A 27 -3.77 8.39 -14.24
CA SER A 27 -3.03 9.06 -15.32
C SER A 27 -2.37 8.04 -16.25
N LEU A 28 -1.65 7.07 -15.68
CA LEU A 28 -0.98 6.00 -16.43
C LEU A 28 -2.00 5.12 -17.13
N LEU A 29 -3.07 4.71 -16.45
CA LEU A 29 -4.15 3.94 -17.04
C LEU A 29 -4.72 4.65 -18.27
N TYR A 30 -5.02 5.94 -18.14
CA TYR A 30 -5.56 6.76 -19.22
C TYR A 30 -4.57 6.87 -20.39
N ILE A 31 -3.30 7.17 -20.12
CA ILE A 31 -2.25 7.25 -21.16
C ILE A 31 -2.06 5.90 -21.87
N LEU A 32 -1.96 4.80 -21.13
CA LEU A 32 -1.72 3.48 -21.72
C LEU A 32 -2.93 2.95 -22.50
N THR A 33 -4.15 3.29 -22.08
CA THR A 33 -5.37 2.79 -22.72
C THR A 33 -5.80 3.68 -23.87
N ASP A 34 -5.85 5.00 -23.68
CA ASP A 34 -6.43 5.96 -24.64
C ASP A 34 -5.41 6.48 -25.66
N ILE A 35 -4.14 6.65 -25.26
CA ILE A 35 -3.08 7.16 -26.15
C ILE A 35 -2.34 6.01 -26.85
N LEU A 36 -1.99 4.96 -26.11
CA LEU A 36 -1.23 3.82 -26.63
C LEU A 36 -2.12 2.69 -27.19
N GLY A 37 -3.43 2.70 -26.90
CA GLY A 37 -4.37 1.69 -27.39
C GLY A 37 -4.12 0.28 -26.85
N ILE A 38 -3.38 0.16 -25.74
CA ILE A 38 -3.04 -1.13 -25.13
C ILE A 38 -4.27 -1.69 -24.42
N TRP A 39 -4.44 -3.01 -24.48
CA TRP A 39 -5.55 -3.72 -23.85
C TRP A 39 -5.68 -3.33 -22.38
N TYR A 40 -6.88 -2.88 -21.97
CA TYR A 40 -7.12 -2.22 -20.68
C TYR A 40 -6.57 -3.00 -19.48
N LEU A 41 -6.59 -4.34 -19.55
CA LEU A 41 -6.17 -5.22 -18.47
C LEU A 41 -4.64 -5.19 -18.25
N ILE A 42 -3.87 -5.06 -19.34
CA ILE A 42 -2.40 -4.92 -19.29
C ILE A 42 -2.03 -3.51 -18.84
N SER A 43 -2.73 -2.50 -19.38
CA SER A 43 -2.57 -1.09 -18.99
C SER A 43 -2.83 -0.87 -17.50
N ALA A 44 -3.92 -1.44 -16.97
CA ALA A 44 -4.25 -1.38 -15.55
C ALA A 44 -3.19 -2.06 -14.67
N SER A 45 -2.68 -3.21 -15.10
CA SER A 45 -1.64 -3.93 -14.36
C SER A 45 -0.34 -3.12 -14.30
N LEU A 46 0.08 -2.53 -15.41
CA LEU A 46 1.28 -1.67 -15.49
C LEU A 46 1.11 -0.36 -14.70
N ALA A 47 -0.04 0.29 -14.82
CA ALA A 47 -0.37 1.50 -14.08
C ALA A 47 -0.34 1.24 -12.57
N PHE A 48 -0.94 0.13 -12.12
CA PHE A 48 -0.98 -0.24 -10.71
C PHE A 48 0.42 -0.51 -10.14
N ILE A 49 1.26 -1.25 -10.88
CA ILE A 49 2.65 -1.51 -10.47
C ILE A 49 3.41 -0.19 -10.33
N TRP A 50 3.32 0.70 -11.31
CA TRP A 50 3.99 2.00 -11.27
C TRP A 50 3.47 2.90 -10.16
N SER A 51 2.15 2.98 -9.99
CA SER A 51 1.51 3.72 -8.90
C SER A 51 1.94 3.18 -7.53
N PHE A 52 2.02 1.86 -7.37
CA PHE A 52 2.50 1.23 -6.15
C PHE A 52 3.94 1.66 -5.81
N PHE A 53 4.84 1.67 -6.81
CA PHE A 53 6.20 2.17 -6.60
C PHE A 53 6.22 3.64 -6.22
N VAL A 54 5.47 4.50 -6.92
CA VAL A 54 5.41 5.93 -6.61
C VAL A 54 4.84 6.16 -5.20
N SER A 55 3.79 5.43 -4.82
CA SER A 55 3.21 5.44 -3.47
C SER A 55 4.24 5.05 -2.42
N PHE A 56 4.98 3.96 -2.67
CA PHE A 56 6.02 3.48 -1.77
C PHE A 56 7.16 4.51 -1.61
N PHE A 57 7.63 5.11 -2.71
CA PHE A 57 8.66 6.15 -2.66
C PHE A 57 8.16 7.41 -1.95
N LEU A 58 6.94 7.89 -2.23
CA LEU A 58 6.38 9.05 -1.53
C LEU A 58 6.18 8.77 -0.04
N GLN A 59 5.69 7.59 0.32
CA GLN A 59 5.52 7.23 1.73
C GLN A 59 6.87 7.12 2.44
N LYS A 60 7.86 6.48 1.81
CA LYS A 60 9.21 6.30 2.38
C LYS A 60 9.97 7.62 2.51
N PHE A 61 10.00 8.46 1.46
CA PHE A 61 10.82 9.67 1.44
C PHE A 61 10.11 10.91 1.99
N TRP A 62 8.79 11.06 1.78
CA TRP A 62 8.05 12.29 2.14
C TRP A 62 7.21 12.15 3.43
N THR A 63 6.45 11.05 3.55
CA THR A 63 5.55 10.86 4.71
C THR A 63 6.34 10.55 5.97
N PHE A 64 7.21 9.55 5.90
CA PHE A 64 7.96 9.13 7.05
C PHE A 64 9.20 9.99 7.28
N SER A 65 9.81 10.53 6.22
CA SER A 65 11.10 11.25 6.30
C SER A 65 12.09 10.52 7.22
N ASP A 66 11.95 9.19 7.30
CA ASP A 66 12.69 8.33 8.21
C ASP A 66 14.00 8.03 7.52
N ARG A 67 15.07 8.64 8.02
CA ARG A 67 16.46 8.25 7.70
C ARG A 67 16.85 6.94 8.37
N ASP A 68 15.95 6.28 9.09
CA ASP A 68 16.24 5.09 9.90
C ASP A 68 15.74 3.80 9.20
N GLN A 69 16.56 3.29 8.29
CA GLN A 69 16.25 2.12 7.44
C GLN A 69 16.26 0.78 8.20
N GLN A 70 16.65 0.73 9.48
CA GLN A 70 16.91 -0.54 10.18
C GLN A 70 15.70 -1.17 10.89
N LYS A 71 14.62 -0.41 11.17
CA LYS A 71 13.48 -0.94 11.97
C LYS A 71 12.23 -1.32 11.16
N MET A 72 12.16 -0.91 9.89
CA MET A 72 10.97 -1.05 9.03
C MET A 72 10.75 -2.48 8.53
N TYR A 73 11.80 -3.19 8.10
CA TYR A 73 11.71 -4.59 7.68
C TYR A 73 11.31 -5.52 8.85
N ARG A 74 11.75 -5.20 10.07
CA ARG A 74 11.39 -5.95 11.29
C ARG A 74 9.92 -5.76 11.68
N GLN A 75 9.37 -4.56 11.46
CA GLN A 75 7.94 -4.28 11.68
C GLN A 75 7.06 -4.92 10.61
N MET A 76 7.47 -4.89 9.33
CA MET A 76 6.74 -5.57 8.25
C MET A 76 6.74 -7.09 8.43
N ALA A 77 7.88 -7.69 8.80
CA ALA A 77 7.95 -9.11 9.11
C ALA A 77 7.06 -9.49 10.32
N GLY A 78 7.02 -8.64 11.36
CA GLY A 78 6.13 -8.82 12.50
C GLY A 78 4.64 -8.75 12.13
N TYR A 79 4.26 -7.81 11.28
CA TYR A 79 2.87 -7.68 10.84
C TYR A 79 2.43 -8.81 9.91
N LEU A 80 3.31 -9.24 9.00
CA LEU A 80 3.06 -10.35 8.07
C LEU A 80 2.89 -11.68 8.82
N SER A 81 3.70 -11.92 9.85
CA SER A 81 3.61 -13.14 10.67
C SER A 81 2.32 -13.20 11.49
N VAL A 82 1.87 -12.07 12.05
CA VAL A 82 0.57 -11.99 12.73
C VAL A 82 -0.58 -12.18 11.73
N ALA A 83 -0.51 -11.60 10.54
CA ALA A 83 -1.53 -11.75 9.51
C ALA A 83 -1.65 -13.19 9.00
N LEU A 84 -0.52 -13.86 8.77
CA LEU A 84 -0.48 -15.28 8.36
C LEU A 84 -1.01 -16.19 9.46
N ALA A 85 -0.65 -15.94 10.72
CA ALA A 85 -1.16 -16.70 11.86
C ALA A 85 -2.68 -16.54 12.01
N ASN A 86 -3.18 -15.30 11.88
CA ASN A 86 -4.60 -15.01 11.96
C ASN A 86 -5.37 -15.68 10.81
N LEU A 87 -4.83 -15.67 9.60
CA LEU A 87 -5.44 -16.32 8.43
C LEU A 87 -5.46 -17.84 8.58
N ALA A 88 -4.34 -18.45 9.00
CA ALA A 88 -4.28 -19.89 9.25
C ALA A 88 -5.28 -20.32 10.33
N LEU A 89 -5.37 -19.58 11.43
CA LEU A 89 -6.35 -19.83 12.49
C LEU A 89 -7.78 -19.64 12.00
N ASN A 90 -8.07 -18.55 11.28
CA ASN A 90 -9.41 -18.27 10.79
C ASN A 90 -9.89 -19.34 9.82
N THR A 91 -9.05 -19.75 8.86
CA THR A 91 -9.37 -20.80 7.90
C THR A 91 -9.51 -22.16 8.58
N ALA A 92 -8.64 -22.51 9.52
CA ALA A 92 -8.74 -23.76 10.27
C ALA A 92 -10.02 -23.82 11.10
N LEU A 93 -10.37 -22.72 11.78
CA LEU A 93 -11.61 -22.59 12.53
C LEU A 93 -12.83 -22.68 11.62
N MET A 94 -12.84 -21.98 10.48
CA MET A 94 -13.95 -22.02 9.54
C MET A 94 -14.16 -23.44 9.00
N TYR A 95 -13.09 -24.13 8.63
CA TYR A 95 -13.18 -25.52 8.17
C TYR A 95 -13.74 -26.45 9.25
N TRP A 96 -13.31 -26.30 10.51
CA TRP A 96 -13.78 -27.12 11.62
C TRP A 96 -15.22 -26.81 12.05
N LEU A 97 -15.68 -25.57 11.88
CA LEU A 97 -17.01 -25.11 12.28
C LEU A 97 -18.07 -25.24 11.18
N VAL A 98 -17.67 -25.18 9.90
CA VAL A 98 -18.59 -25.16 8.76
C VAL A 98 -18.67 -26.52 8.07
N ASP A 99 -17.54 -27.20 7.88
CA ASP A 99 -17.46 -28.50 7.20
C ASP A 99 -17.26 -29.67 8.18
N GLY A 100 -17.43 -29.45 9.49
CA GLY A 100 -17.33 -30.43 10.57
C GLY A 100 -18.67 -30.99 11.06
#